data_AF-A0AAW9XB73-F1
#
_entry.id   AF-A0AAW9XB73-F1
#
_cell.length_a   1.000
_cell.length_b   1.000
_cell.length_c   1.000
_cell.angle_alpha   90.00
_cell.angle_beta   90.00
_cell.angle_gamma   90.00
#
_symmetry.space_group_name_H-M   'P 1'
#
loop_
_entity.id
_entity.type
_entity.pdbx_description
1 polymer ?
#
loop_
_entity_poly.entity_id
_entity_poly.type
_entity_poly.pdbx_seq_one_letter_code
_entity_poly.pdbx_strand_id
1 'polypeptide(L)'
;MEILASFENLDNIFSNSEKIGEIIQYGIKNRQFSSVKMAVYSNKIPNYIATIFPLNQFEFKIEASQTTLKEIEKNLEKIRFFPNFEEFYQSQILSYFVSSVQILLLESQFIVYKNKLIHENTLLKEIEEKIHQLKTSILKIERELEIEELNVIKRKPKGVF
;
A
#
# COMPACT_ATOMS: atom_id res chain seq x y z
N MET A 1 12.28 5.37 22.95
CA MET A 1 11.05 5.82 22.27
C MET A 1 11.32 6.61 20.99
N GLU A 2 12.50 7.19 20.78
CA GLU A 2 12.83 7.96 19.55
C GLU A 2 12.88 7.10 18.28
N ILE A 3 13.30 5.83 18.36
CA ILE A 3 13.42 4.96 17.18
C ILE A 3 12.06 4.72 16.51
N LEU A 4 10.99 4.54 17.29
CA LEU A 4 9.63 4.32 16.76
C LEU A 4 9.05 5.58 16.10
N ALA A 5 9.31 6.76 16.67
CA ALA A 5 8.86 8.04 16.10
C ALA A 5 9.52 8.34 14.74
N SER A 6 10.74 7.83 14.50
CA SER A 6 11.44 8.02 13.22
C SER A 6 10.82 7.27 12.04
N PHE A 7 9.89 6.34 12.30
CA PHE A 7 9.20 5.56 11.26
C PHE A 7 7.83 6.14 10.85
N GLU A 8 7.38 7.25 11.46
CA GLU A 8 6.17 7.94 11.02
C GLU A 8 6.34 8.56 9.63
N ASN A 9 7.58 8.93 9.28
CA ASN A 9 7.91 9.35 7.93
C ASN A 9 8.39 8.16 7.08
N LEU A 10 7.51 7.65 6.23
CA LEU A 10 7.79 6.56 5.30
C LEU A 10 8.43 7.02 3.98
N ASP A 11 8.85 8.28 3.85
CA ASP A 11 9.47 8.83 2.63
C ASP A 11 10.74 8.06 2.21
N ASN A 12 11.39 7.35 3.15
CA ASN A 12 12.54 6.49 2.86
C ASN A 12 12.36 5.06 3.41
N ILE A 13 11.45 4.31 2.78
CA ILE A 13 11.18 2.89 3.09
C ILE A 13 12.46 2.06 3.12
N PHE A 14 13.38 2.30 2.17
CA PHE A 14 14.62 1.55 2.07
C PHE A 14 15.50 1.74 3.30
N SER A 15 15.80 2.99 3.67
CA SER A 15 16.61 3.28 4.87
C SER A 15 15.94 2.78 6.16
N ASN A 16 14.62 2.88 6.24
CA ASN A 16 13.87 2.36 7.39
C ASN A 16 13.94 0.83 7.46
N SER A 17 13.89 0.16 6.32
CA SER A 17 14.01 -1.30 6.23
C SER A 17 15.40 -1.79 6.63
N GLU A 18 16.45 -1.06 6.24
CA GLU A 18 17.82 -1.34 6.68
C GLU A 18 17.94 -1.27 8.22
N LYS A 19 17.53 -0.14 8.82
CA LYS A 19 17.59 0.04 10.28
C LYS A 19 16.81 -1.02 11.04
N ILE A 20 15.59 -1.34 10.60
CA ILE A 20 14.76 -2.37 11.24
C ILE A 20 15.41 -3.75 11.06
N GLY A 21 15.93 -4.05 9.87
CA GLY A 21 16.63 -5.32 9.60
C GLY A 21 17.86 -5.50 10.49
N GLU A 22 18.65 -4.45 10.69
CA GLU A 22 19.79 -4.44 11.62
C GLU A 22 19.35 -4.66 13.07
N ILE A 23 18.28 -3.99 13.52
CA ILE A 23 17.72 -4.17 14.88
C ILE A 23 17.27 -5.62 15.09
N ILE A 24 16.58 -6.21 14.10
CA ILE A 24 16.14 -7.60 14.14
C ILE A 24 17.36 -8.53 14.24
N GLN A 25 18.36 -8.34 13.38
CA GLN A 25 19.57 -9.17 13.38
C GLN A 25 20.32 -9.06 14.72
N TYR A 26 20.46 -7.85 15.26
CA TYR A 26 21.08 -7.60 16.57
C TYR A 26 20.31 -8.32 17.69
N GLY A 27 18.99 -8.15 17.75
CA GLY A 27 18.17 -8.77 18.79
C GLY A 27 18.19 -10.30 18.74
N ILE A 28 18.24 -10.90 17.55
CA ILE A 28 18.38 -12.35 17.38
C ILE A 28 19.78 -12.82 17.82
N LYS A 29 20.85 -12.15 17.38
CA LYS A 29 22.24 -12.51 17.75
C LYS A 29 22.45 -12.48 19.26
N ASN A 30 21.86 -11.51 19.94
CA ASN A 30 21.96 -11.36 21.39
C ASN A 30 20.93 -12.17 22.18
N ARG A 31 20.19 -13.08 21.51
CA ARG A 31 19.13 -13.91 22.11
C ARG A 31 18.04 -13.09 22.82
N GLN A 32 17.84 -11.85 22.39
CA GLN A 32 16.79 -10.97 22.90
C GLN A 32 15.45 -11.26 22.20
N PHE A 33 15.48 -11.72 20.95
CA PHE A 33 14.30 -12.10 20.18
C PHE A 33 14.25 -13.60 19.91
N SER A 34 13.18 -14.25 20.37
CA SER A 34 12.89 -15.65 20.05
C SER A 34 12.03 -15.82 18.79
N SER A 35 11.26 -14.78 18.44
CA SER A 35 10.45 -14.72 17.23
C SER A 35 10.26 -13.27 16.80
N VAL A 36 10.21 -13.05 15.50
CA VAL A 36 9.88 -11.74 14.91
C VAL A 36 8.70 -11.93 13.98
N LYS A 37 7.62 -11.20 14.30
CA LYS A 37 6.37 -11.21 13.58
C LYS A 37 6.01 -9.79 13.18
N MET A 38 5.54 -9.61 11.96
CA MET A 38 5.03 -8.32 11.51
C MET A 38 3.59 -8.45 11.07
N ALA A 39 2.75 -7.56 11.60
CA ALA A 39 1.37 -7.44 11.18
C ALA A 39 1.32 -6.67 9.86
N VAL A 40 0.83 -7.32 8.82
CA VAL A 40 0.47 -6.70 7.54
C VAL A 40 -1.03 -6.78 7.41
N TYR A 41 -1.68 -5.62 7.44
CA TYR A 41 -3.07 -5.54 7.05
C TYR A 41 -3.13 -5.75 5.55
N SER A 42 -3.91 -6.71 5.05
CA SER A 42 -4.16 -6.91 3.61
C SER A 42 -5.66 -6.99 3.32
N ASN A 43 -6.07 -6.63 2.10
CA ASN A 43 -7.48 -6.71 1.69
C ASN A 43 -7.99 -8.14 1.49
N LYS A 44 -7.10 -9.10 1.20
CA LYS A 44 -7.48 -10.52 1.00
C LYS A 44 -7.41 -11.31 2.30
N ILE A 45 -6.54 -10.90 3.21
CA ILE A 45 -6.31 -11.53 4.51
C ILE A 45 -6.29 -10.42 5.56
N PRO A 46 -7.42 -10.15 6.24
CA PRO A 46 -7.42 -9.23 7.37
C PRO A 46 -6.49 -9.78 8.45
N ASN A 47 -5.64 -8.90 9.01
CA ASN A 47 -4.69 -9.23 10.08
C ASN A 47 -3.71 -10.35 9.73
N TYR A 48 -3.11 -10.31 8.54
CA TYR A 48 -2.03 -11.25 8.22
C TYR A 48 -0.81 -10.95 9.09
N ILE A 49 -0.33 -11.95 9.83
CA ILE A 49 0.84 -11.82 10.69
C ILE A 49 1.95 -12.64 10.04
N ALA A 50 2.82 -11.98 9.28
CA ALA A 50 3.97 -12.61 8.67
C ALA A 50 5.00 -12.94 9.76
N THR A 51 5.31 -14.22 9.92
CA THR A 51 6.45 -14.65 10.75
C THR A 51 7.74 -14.56 9.93
N ILE A 52 8.64 -13.66 10.32
CA ILE A 52 9.93 -13.42 9.64
C ILE A 52 11.06 -14.19 10.36
N PHE A 53 10.88 -14.47 11.64
CA PHE A 53 11.78 -15.32 12.41
C PHE A 53 10.99 -16.18 13.41
N PRO A 54 11.29 -17.49 13.54
CA PRO A 54 12.39 -18.24 12.94
C PRO A 54 12.22 -18.52 11.43
N LEU A 55 13.34 -18.62 10.69
CA LEU A 55 13.35 -18.71 9.21
C LEU A 55 12.56 -19.91 8.65
N ASN A 56 12.50 -21.01 9.41
CA ASN A 56 11.74 -22.21 9.04
C ASN A 56 10.21 -22.03 9.13
N GLN A 57 9.74 -20.93 9.73
CA GLN A 57 8.34 -20.57 9.83
C GLN A 57 7.97 -19.43 8.87
N PHE A 58 8.84 -19.11 7.92
CA PHE A 58 8.53 -18.10 6.92
C PHE A 58 7.38 -18.58 6.02
N GLU A 59 6.30 -17.80 5.99
CA GLU A 59 5.03 -18.21 5.40
C GLU A 59 5.01 -18.12 3.86
N PHE A 60 5.95 -17.39 3.25
CA PHE A 60 6.08 -17.34 1.79
C PHE A 60 6.91 -18.51 1.28
N LYS A 61 6.24 -19.53 0.73
CA LYS A 61 6.91 -20.61 -0.01
C LYS A 61 7.25 -20.11 -1.41
N ILE A 62 8.53 -19.83 -1.65
CA ILE A 62 9.05 -19.64 -3.01
C ILE A 62 9.28 -21.04 -3.59
N GLU A 63 8.42 -21.47 -4.51
CA GLU A 63 8.63 -22.72 -5.23
C GLU A 63 9.79 -22.54 -6.20
N ALA A 64 10.95 -23.13 -5.89
CA ALA A 64 12.07 -23.19 -6.81
C ALA A 64 11.74 -24.17 -7.94
N SER A 65 11.92 -23.75 -9.19
CA SER A 65 11.83 -24.65 -10.33
C SER A 65 12.85 -25.79 -10.21
N GLN A 66 12.43 -27.01 -10.51
CA GLN A 66 13.32 -28.17 -10.56
C GLN A 66 14.47 -27.99 -11.57
N THR A 67 14.29 -27.16 -12.60
CA THR A 67 15.36 -26.84 -13.56
C THR A 67 16.45 -25.98 -12.92
N THR A 68 16.04 -24.97 -12.14
CA THR A 68 16.95 -24.07 -11.42
C THR A 68 17.76 -24.84 -10.36
N LEU A 69 17.12 -25.75 -9.63
CA LEU A 69 17.80 -26.58 -8.63
C LEU A 69 18.90 -27.46 -9.27
N LYS A 70 18.61 -28.08 -10.42
CA LYS A 70 19.59 -28.89 -11.16
C LYS A 70 20.77 -28.07 -11.69
N GLU A 71 20.52 -26.83 -12.13
CA GLU A 71 21.60 -25.93 -12.56
C GLU A 71 22.49 -25.47 -11.40
N ILE A 72 21.89 -25.22 -10.23
CA ILE A 72 22.64 -24.89 -9.01
C ILE A 72 23.50 -26.09 -8.59
N GLU A 73 22.90 -27.28 -8.51
CA GLU A 73 23.61 -28.52 -8.14
C GLU A 73 24.82 -28.78 -9.02
N LYS A 74 24.68 -28.60 -10.34
CA LYS A 74 25.77 -28.79 -11.31
C LYS A 74 26.94 -27.83 -11.11
N ASN A 75 26.73 -26.68 -10.48
CA ASN A 75 27.73 -25.62 -10.32
C ASN A 75 28.18 -25.40 -8.87
N LEU A 76 27.64 -26.12 -7.89
CA LEU A 76 27.98 -25.97 -6.46
C LEU A 76 29.50 -26.00 -6.20
N GLU A 77 30.23 -26.92 -6.85
CA GLU A 77 31.69 -27.06 -6.70
C GLU A 77 32.48 -25.84 -7.19
N LYS A 78 31.88 -24.99 -8.04
CA LYS A 78 32.50 -23.79 -8.60
C LYS A 78 32.16 -22.53 -7.83
N ILE A 79 31.19 -22.59 -6.91
CA ILE A 79 30.77 -21.43 -6.12
C ILE A 79 31.88 -21.10 -5.13
N ARG A 80 32.36 -19.86 -5.19
CA ARG A 80 33.30 -19.31 -4.23
C ARG A 80 32.64 -18.16 -3.50
N PHE A 81 32.73 -18.17 -2.18
CA PHE A 81 32.22 -17.08 -1.33
C PHE A 81 33.34 -16.09 -1.08
N PHE A 82 33.10 -14.83 -1.40
CA PHE A 82 34.02 -13.73 -1.12
C PHE A 82 33.41 -12.82 -0.04
N PRO A 83 34.17 -12.41 0.98
CA PRO A 83 35.57 -12.80 1.27
C PRO A 83 35.70 -14.19 1.93
N ASN A 84 34.68 -14.65 2.65
CA ASN A 84 34.57 -16.02 3.18
C ASN A 84 33.09 -16.40 3.34
N PHE A 85 32.83 -17.68 3.63
CA PHE A 85 31.46 -18.18 3.79
C PHE A 85 30.71 -17.51 4.95
N GLU A 86 31.37 -17.27 6.08
CA GLU A 86 30.71 -16.70 7.27
C GLU A 86 30.23 -15.27 6.99
N GLU A 87 31.09 -14.42 6.42
CA GLU A 87 30.71 -13.06 6.06
C GLU A 87 29.60 -13.03 5.01
N PHE A 88 29.69 -13.91 4.00
CA PHE A 88 28.61 -14.08 3.03
C PHE A 88 27.30 -14.46 3.72
N TYR A 89 27.33 -15.48 4.59
CA TYR A 89 26.16 -15.98 5.30
C TYR A 89 25.52 -14.91 6.19
N GLN A 90 26.32 -14.17 6.95
CA GLN A 90 25.85 -13.06 7.78
C GLN A 90 25.23 -11.93 6.94
N SER A 91 25.81 -11.63 5.78
CA SER A 91 25.26 -10.65 4.83
C SER A 91 23.94 -11.12 4.24
N GLN A 92 23.81 -12.41 3.89
CA GLN A 92 22.55 -12.97 3.39
C GLN A 92 21.44 -12.94 4.44
N ILE A 93 21.77 -13.24 5.71
CA ILE A 93 20.79 -13.12 6.81
C ILE A 93 20.30 -11.67 6.96
N LEU A 94 21.21 -10.70 6.95
CA LEU A 94 20.82 -9.29 7.04
C LEU A 94 19.96 -8.89 5.83
N SER A 95 20.40 -9.23 4.62
CA SER A 95 19.66 -8.94 3.39
C SER A 95 18.26 -9.55 3.40
N TYR A 96 18.11 -10.77 3.94
CA TYR A 96 16.81 -11.39 4.17
C TYR A 96 15.91 -10.55 5.07
N PHE A 97 16.40 -10.09 6.23
CA PHE A 97 15.59 -9.28 7.14
C PHE A 97 15.23 -7.92 6.54
N VAL A 98 16.19 -7.23 5.92
CA VAL A 98 15.97 -5.95 5.23
C VAL A 98 14.91 -6.10 4.14
N SER A 99 15.07 -7.11 3.28
CA SER A 99 14.12 -7.36 2.17
C SER A 99 12.74 -7.75 2.67
N SER A 100 12.66 -8.59 3.70
CA SER A 100 11.38 -8.99 4.31
C SER A 100 10.66 -7.78 4.88
N VAL A 101 11.36 -6.93 5.62
CA VAL A 101 10.79 -5.69 6.16
C VAL A 101 10.34 -4.77 5.03
N GLN A 102 11.16 -4.58 4.02
CA GLN A 102 10.87 -3.71 2.88
C GLN A 102 9.60 -4.15 2.14
N ILE A 103 9.46 -5.43 1.82
CA ILE A 103 8.28 -5.98 1.13
C ILE A 103 7.02 -5.73 1.97
N LEU A 104 7.10 -5.98 3.28
CA LEU A 104 5.94 -5.85 4.17
C LEU A 104 5.56 -4.38 4.39
N LEU A 105 6.53 -3.46 4.44
CA LEU A 105 6.27 -2.01 4.46
C LEU A 105 5.65 -1.51 3.16
N LEU A 106 6.15 -1.97 2.01
CA LEU A 106 5.59 -1.65 0.69
C LEU A 106 4.14 -2.13 0.58
N GLU A 107 3.85 -3.36 1.01
CA GLU A 107 2.48 -3.90 1.00
C GLU A 107 1.55 -3.05 1.89
N SER A 108 2.01 -2.68 3.09
CA SER A 108 1.23 -1.82 3.99
C SER A 108 0.92 -0.46 3.34
N GLN A 109 1.89 0.19 2.70
CA GLN A 109 1.66 1.45 2.00
C GLN A 109 0.69 1.31 0.83
N PHE A 110 0.87 0.27 0.02
CA PHE A 110 0.00 0.01 -1.12
C PHE A 110 -1.46 -0.04 -0.71
N ILE A 111 -1.74 -0.57 0.47
CA ILE A 111 -3.10 -0.70 1.00
C ILE A 111 -3.64 0.63 1.49
N VAL A 112 -2.83 1.44 2.16
CA VAL A 112 -3.22 2.81 2.54
C VAL A 112 -3.58 3.60 1.29
N TYR A 113 -2.74 3.57 0.26
CA TYR A 113 -3.01 4.26 -1.01
C TYR A 113 -4.25 3.72 -1.71
N LYS A 114 -4.46 2.40 -1.74
CA LYS A 114 -5.66 1.81 -2.31
C LYS A 114 -6.92 2.25 -1.57
N ASN A 115 -6.91 2.26 -0.23
CA ASN A 115 -8.06 2.69 0.57
C ASN A 115 -8.37 4.16 0.33
N LYS A 116 -7.33 5.00 0.23
CA LYS A 116 -7.46 6.41 -0.16
C LYS A 116 -8.10 6.56 -1.54
N LEU A 117 -7.68 5.79 -2.53
CA LEU A 117 -8.28 5.80 -3.87
C LEU A 117 -9.75 5.36 -3.87
N ILE A 118 -10.12 4.36 -3.05
CA ILE A 118 -11.53 3.95 -2.91
C ILE A 118 -12.35 5.11 -2.35
N HIS A 119 -11.84 5.76 -1.29
CA HIS A 119 -12.51 6.90 -0.67
C HIS A 119 -12.65 8.10 -1.62
N GLU A 120 -11.58 8.46 -2.34
CA GLU A 120 -11.61 9.53 -3.33
C GLU A 120 -12.61 9.23 -4.46
N ASN A 121 -12.68 7.98 -4.93
CA ASN A 121 -13.69 7.57 -5.92
C ASN A 121 -15.12 7.68 -5.39
N THR A 122 -15.36 7.35 -4.11
CA THR A 122 -16.69 7.53 -3.52
C THR A 122 -17.08 9.01 -3.44
N LEU A 123 -16.15 9.87 -3.03
CA LEU A 123 -16.38 11.32 -2.98
C LEU A 123 -16.64 11.91 -4.37
N LEU A 124 -15.91 11.45 -5.39
CA LEU A 124 -16.14 11.87 -6.78
C LEU A 124 -17.57 11.56 -7.24
N LYS A 125 -18.07 10.34 -6.95
CA LYS A 125 -19.45 9.98 -7.28
C LYS A 125 -20.47 10.87 -6.58
N GLU A 126 -20.29 11.14 -5.29
CA GLU A 126 -21.18 12.04 -4.55
C GLU A 126 -21.18 13.47 -5.14
N ILE A 127 -20.03 13.96 -5.59
CA ILE A 127 -19.91 15.26 -6.26
C ILE A 127 -20.65 15.24 -7.61
N GLU A 128 -20.49 14.19 -8.41
CA GLU A 128 -21.20 14.04 -9.69
C GLU A 128 -22.73 14.03 -9.51
N GLU A 129 -23.22 13.31 -8.51
CA GLU A 129 -24.64 13.29 -8.16
C GLU A 129 -25.16 14.67 -7.75
N LYS A 130 -24.41 15.41 -6.92
CA LYS A 130 -24.76 16.79 -6.54
C LYS A 130 -24.76 17.74 -7.73
N ILE A 131 -23.78 17.63 -8.63
CA ILE A 131 -23.73 18.42 -9.87
C ILE A 131 -24.98 18.13 -10.72
N HIS A 132 -25.38 16.87 -10.84
CA HIS A 132 -26.58 16.49 -11.59
C HIS A 132 -27.86 17.08 -10.99
N GLN A 133 -28.00 17.04 -9.66
CA GLN A 133 -29.13 17.64 -8.93
C GLN A 133 -29.17 19.16 -9.10
N LEU A 134 -28.02 19.83 -9.02
CA LEU A 134 -27.91 21.28 -9.22
C LEU A 134 -28.28 21.68 -10.64
N LYS A 135 -27.78 20.97 -11.67
CA LYS A 135 -28.16 21.21 -13.07
C LYS A 135 -29.66 21.09 -13.28
N THR A 136 -30.28 20.09 -12.68
CA THR A 136 -31.73 19.89 -12.77
C THR A 136 -32.50 21.02 -12.08
N SER A 137 -32.01 21.49 -10.93
CA SER A 137 -32.60 22.61 -10.20
C SER A 137 -32.50 23.92 -10.98
N ILE A 138 -31.35 24.20 -11.60
CA ILE A 138 -31.14 25.37 -12.46
C ILE A 138 -32.13 25.34 -13.63
N LEU A 139 -32.24 24.21 -14.34
CA LEU A 139 -33.18 24.07 -15.46
C LEU A 139 -34.64 24.27 -15.04
N LYS A 140 -35.02 23.88 -13.82
CA LYS A 140 -36.37 24.15 -13.30
C LYS A 140 -36.59 25.64 -13.07
N ILE A 141 -35.63 26.32 -12.44
CA ILE A 141 -35.70 27.76 -12.17
C ILE A 141 -35.77 28.54 -13.49
N GLU A 142 -34.93 28.19 -14.48
CA GLU A 142 -34.95 28.82 -15.81
C GLU A 142 -36.33 28.68 -16.47
N ARG A 143 -36.94 27.50 -16.42
CA ARG A 143 -38.29 27.28 -16.95
C ARG A 143 -39.37 28.04 -16.20
N GLU A 144 -39.27 28.14 -14.88
CA GLU A 144 -40.21 28.93 -14.07
C GLU A 144 -40.15 30.42 -14.47
N LEU A 145 -38.94 30.97 -14.62
CA LEU A 145 -38.74 32.34 -15.08
C LEU A 145 -39.30 32.57 -16.50
N GLU A 146 -39.05 31.66 -17.45
CA GLU A 146 -39.62 31.74 -18.80
C GLU A 146 -41.16 31.74 -18.78
N ILE A 147 -41.77 30.90 -17.94
CA ILE A 147 -43.23 30.84 -17.80
C ILE A 147 -43.77 32.15 -17.20
N GLU A 148 -43.10 32.71 -16.20
CA GLU A 148 -43.45 34.01 -15.63
C GLU A 148 -43.39 35.12 -16.68
N GLU A 149 -42.30 35.19 -17.46
CA GLU A 149 -42.15 36.17 -18.54
C GLU A 149 -43.26 36.04 -19.60
N LEU A 150 -43.55 34.81 -20.04
CA LEU A 150 -44.66 34.55 -20.98
C LEU A 150 -46.01 34.97 -20.42
N ASN A 151 -46.26 34.76 -19.12
CA ASN A 151 -47.49 35.19 -18.46
C ASN A 151 -47.59 36.72 -18.37
N VAL A 152 -46.50 37.42 -18.11
CA VAL A 152 -46.45 38.89 -18.13
C VAL A 152 -46.75 39.43 -19.53
N ILE A 153 -46.18 38.82 -20.57
CA ILE A 153 -46.44 39.20 -21.97
C ILE A 153 -47.89 38.92 -22.35
N LYS A 154 -48.45 37.76 -22.00
CA LYS A 154 -49.85 37.40 -22.29
C LYS A 154 -50.86 38.29 -21.54
N ARG A 155 -50.51 38.80 -20.36
CA ARG A 155 -51.36 39.73 -19.60
C ARG A 155 -51.40 41.14 -20.19
N LYS A 156 -50.51 41.51 -21.12
CA LYS A 156 -50.71 42.72 -21.93
C LYS A 156 -51.81 42.43 -22.95
N PRO A 157 -52.98 43.07 -22.85
CA PRO A 157 -54.06 42.84 -23.79
C PRO A 157 -53.61 43.25 -25.20
N LYS A 158 -53.98 42.45 -26.20
CA LYS A 158 -54.00 42.89 -27.60
C LYS A 158 -55.07 43.97 -27.73
N GLY A 159 -54.64 45.21 -27.46
CA GLY A 159 -55.25 46.49 -27.83
C GLY A 159 -56.58 46.84 -27.17
N VAL A 160 -56.62 47.96 -26.45
CA VAL A 160 -57.67 48.98 -26.67
C VAL A 160 -57.08 50.37 -26.39
N PHE A 161 -57.11 51.23 -27.42
CA PHE A 161 -56.70 52.64 -27.56
C PHE A 161 -55.21 52.97 -27.68
#